data_AF-A0A5B8IWY8-F1
#
_entry.id   AF-A0A5B8IWY8-F1
#
_cell.length_a   1.000
_cell.length_b   1.000
_cell.length_c   1.000
_cell.angle_alpha   90.00
_cell.angle_beta   90.00
_cell.angle_gamma   90.00
#
_symmetry.space_group_name_H-M   'P 1'
#
loop_
_entity.id
_entity.type
_entity.pdbx_description
1 polymer ?
#
loop_
_entity_poly.entity_id
_entity_poly.type
_entity_poly.pdbx_seq_one_letter_code
_entity_poly.pdbx_strand_id
1 'polypeptide(L)'
;MTAIVTDGLKSDGDETVIEVAPAADDICGPCPKRRGMLCTKQTKIEGLDRAHLDALGLKIGDRLTWAQAKSRIRERVLPGDLSGLCNGCEWLKLGLCEAALEELHATP
;
A
#
# COMPACT_ATOMS: atom_id res chain seq x y z
N MET A 1 -14.88 -5.39 1.65
CA MET A 1 -13.46 -5.54 1.28
C MET A 1 -13.25 -6.59 0.19
N THR A 2 -13.81 -7.81 0.32
CA THR A 2 -13.71 -8.88 -0.71
C THR A 2 -14.13 -8.44 -2.11
N ALA A 3 -15.31 -7.81 -2.25
CA ALA A 3 -15.79 -7.35 -3.56
C ALA A 3 -14.89 -6.30 -4.25
N ILE A 4 -14.18 -5.47 -3.48
CA ILE A 4 -13.31 -4.41 -4.02
C ILE A 4 -11.91 -4.97 -4.31
N VAL A 5 -11.34 -5.73 -3.37
CA VAL A 5 -9.95 -6.18 -3.46
C VAL A 5 -9.83 -7.51 -4.18
N THR A 6 -10.56 -8.54 -3.74
CA THR A 6 -10.45 -9.89 -4.28
C THR A 6 -11.18 -10.02 -5.61
N ASP A 7 -12.44 -9.58 -5.66
CA ASP A 7 -13.30 -9.74 -6.84
C ASP A 7 -13.18 -8.56 -7.82
N GLY A 8 -12.38 -7.53 -7.46
CA GLY A 8 -12.12 -6.34 -8.28
C GLY A 8 -10.64 -6.18 -8.61
N LEU A 9 -9.87 -5.52 -7.73
CA LEU A 9 -8.48 -5.17 -8.03
C LEU A 9 -7.58 -6.37 -8.33
N LYS A 10 -7.78 -7.52 -7.67
CA LYS A 10 -6.99 -8.74 -7.90
C LYS A 10 -7.48 -9.60 -9.08
N SER A 11 -8.67 -9.36 -9.61
CA SER A 11 -9.23 -10.09 -10.75
C SER A 11 -8.88 -9.39 -12.07
N ASP A 12 -9.81 -8.63 -12.65
CA ASP A 12 -9.67 -7.89 -13.92
C ASP A 12 -9.65 -6.37 -13.70
N GLY A 13 -9.35 -5.94 -12.47
CA GLY A 13 -9.40 -4.54 -12.05
C GLY A 13 -8.30 -3.63 -12.58
N ASP A 14 -7.52 -4.03 -13.59
CA ASP A 14 -6.36 -3.28 -14.09
C ASP A 14 -6.70 -1.87 -14.58
N GLU A 15 -7.87 -1.69 -15.17
CA GLU A 15 -8.40 -0.40 -15.62
C GLU A 15 -9.08 0.41 -14.50
N THR A 16 -9.21 -0.17 -13.29
CA THR A 16 -9.83 0.51 -12.16
C THR A 16 -8.98 1.70 -11.75
N VAL A 17 -9.56 2.89 -11.81
CA VAL A 17 -8.91 4.12 -11.35
C VAL A 17 -8.99 4.18 -9.82
N ILE A 18 -7.82 4.28 -9.20
CA ILE A 18 -7.66 4.50 -7.76
C ILE A 18 -7.15 5.93 -7.49
N GLU A 19 -7.38 6.41 -6.27
CA GLU A 19 -6.90 7.71 -5.80
C GLU A 19 -6.08 7.52 -4.53
N VAL A 20 -4.93 8.20 -4.46
CA VAL A 20 -4.05 8.18 -3.28
C VAL A 20 -4.61 9.12 -2.21
N ALA A 21 -5.12 8.56 -1.10
CA ALA A 21 -5.78 9.32 -0.03
C ALA A 21 -4.94 9.36 1.28
N PRO A 22 -4.96 10.46 2.05
CA PRO A 22 -4.15 10.62 3.27
C PRO A 22 -4.95 10.27 4.54
N ALA A 23 -5.55 9.09 4.61
CA ALA A 23 -6.46 8.74 5.70
C ALA A 23 -6.41 7.25 6.06
N ALA A 24 -6.74 6.96 7.32
CA ALA A 24 -6.98 5.59 7.77
C ALA A 24 -8.10 4.93 6.95
N ASP A 25 -7.82 3.75 6.43
CA ASP A 25 -8.70 2.97 5.57
C ASP A 25 -9.68 2.08 6.36
N ASP A 26 -10.43 1.26 5.63
CA ASP A 26 -11.38 0.31 6.21
C ASP A 26 -10.70 -0.80 7.01
N ILE A 27 -9.42 -1.13 6.74
CA ILE A 27 -8.65 -2.10 7.52
C ILE A 27 -8.46 -1.58 8.95
N CYS A 28 -8.32 -0.25 9.10
CA CYS A 28 -8.25 0.40 10.41
C CYS A 28 -9.59 0.42 11.17
N GLY A 29 -10.71 0.10 10.51
CA GLY A 29 -12.07 0.03 11.05
C GLY A 29 -12.18 -0.52 12.49
N PRO A 30 -11.79 -1.78 12.72
CA PRO A 30 -11.88 -2.45 14.02
C PRO A 30 -10.76 -2.08 15.01
N CYS A 31 -9.77 -1.26 14.62
CA CYS A 31 -8.60 -1.01 15.44
C CYS A 31 -8.92 -0.10 16.65
N PRO A 32 -8.68 -0.53 17.90
CA PRO A 32 -8.93 0.31 19.08
C PRO A 32 -8.02 1.53 19.17
N LYS A 33 -6.96 1.59 18.35
CA LYS A 33 -6.05 2.73 18.23
C LYS A 33 -6.50 3.76 17.18
N ARG A 34 -7.55 3.49 16.40
CA ARG A 34 -8.13 4.44 15.45
C ARG A 34 -8.74 5.64 16.18
N ARG A 35 -8.59 6.83 15.60
CA ARG A 35 -9.09 8.12 16.08
C ARG A 35 -9.70 8.87 14.90
N GLY A 36 -10.95 8.56 14.56
CA GLY A 36 -11.57 9.07 13.33
C GLY A 36 -10.80 8.61 12.09
N MET A 37 -10.27 9.54 11.31
CA MET A 37 -9.43 9.25 10.14
C MET A 37 -7.94 9.06 10.48
N LEU A 38 -7.56 9.15 11.76
CA LEU A 38 -6.18 9.09 12.26
C LEU A 38 -5.96 7.88 13.19
N CYS A 39 -4.74 7.76 13.72
CA CYS A 39 -4.34 6.72 14.66
C CYS A 39 -3.58 7.30 15.87
N THR A 40 -3.57 6.63 17.03
CA THR A 40 -2.70 7.03 18.16
C THR A 40 -1.21 7.01 17.83
N LYS A 41 -0.80 6.32 16.76
CA LYS A 41 0.59 6.27 16.26
C LYS A 41 0.75 7.10 14.97
N GLN A 42 -0.01 8.18 14.80
CA GLN A 42 -0.13 8.93 13.55
C GLN A 42 1.23 9.30 12.92
N THR A 43 2.15 9.89 13.69
CA THR A 43 3.47 10.29 13.19
C THR A 43 4.28 9.14 12.60
N LYS A 44 4.16 7.94 13.17
CA LYS A 44 4.81 6.72 12.64
C LYS A 44 4.18 6.31 11.31
N ILE A 45 2.86 6.36 11.22
CA ILE A 45 2.12 6.00 10.00
C ILE A 45 2.44 7.01 8.88
N GLU A 46 2.42 8.31 9.18
CA GLU A 46 2.78 9.35 8.21
C GLU A 46 4.22 9.22 7.69
N GLY A 47 5.16 8.78 8.54
CA GLY A 47 6.53 8.49 8.12
C GLY A 47 6.61 7.31 7.15
N LEU A 48 5.85 6.24 7.41
CA LEU A 48 5.76 5.08 6.52
C LEU A 48 5.09 5.45 5.20
N ASP A 49 3.97 6.18 5.25
CA ASP A 49 3.24 6.64 4.07
C ASP A 49 4.15 7.54 3.21
N ARG A 50 4.87 8.48 3.82
CA ARG A 50 5.82 9.35 3.12
C ARG A 50 6.91 8.55 2.41
N ALA A 51 7.51 7.57 3.08
CA ALA A 51 8.54 6.72 2.48
C ALA A 51 8.02 5.99 1.23
N HIS A 52 6.78 5.48 1.26
CA HIS A 52 6.17 4.80 0.12
C HIS A 52 5.79 5.77 -1.00
N LEU A 53 5.23 6.94 -0.66
CA LEU A 53 4.94 8.00 -1.63
C LEU A 53 6.21 8.42 -2.38
N ASP A 54 7.30 8.65 -1.65
CA ASP A 54 8.58 9.07 -2.22
C ASP A 54 9.19 7.97 -3.10
N ALA A 55 9.19 6.71 -2.62
CA ALA A 55 9.70 5.57 -3.39
C ALA A 55 8.92 5.35 -4.69
N LEU A 56 7.59 5.42 -4.64
CA LEU A 56 6.71 5.20 -5.79
C LEU A 56 6.56 6.44 -6.68
N GLY A 57 7.09 7.60 -6.27
CA GLY A 57 6.89 8.87 -6.97
C GLY A 57 5.42 9.28 -7.03
N LEU A 58 4.67 9.00 -5.96
CA LEU A 58 3.25 9.32 -5.82
C LEU A 58 3.05 10.54 -4.92
N LYS A 59 1.93 11.23 -5.12
CA LYS A 59 1.44 12.30 -4.25
C LYS A 59 0.01 12.02 -3.82
N ILE A 60 -0.37 12.59 -2.69
CA ILE A 60 -1.76 12.60 -2.25
C ILE A 60 -2.61 13.30 -3.32
N GLY A 61 -3.73 12.68 -3.68
CA GLY A 61 -4.64 13.12 -4.75
C GLY A 61 -4.26 12.61 -6.15
N ASP A 62 -3.13 11.90 -6.31
CA ASP A 62 -2.81 11.25 -7.58
C ASP A 62 -3.88 10.22 -7.93
N ARG A 63 -4.30 10.22 -9.20
CA ARG A 63 -5.23 9.23 -9.76
C ARG A 63 -4.54 8.45 -10.86
N LEU A 64 -4.61 7.14 -10.77
CA LEU A 64 -3.95 6.21 -11.67
C LEU A 64 -4.74 4.90 -11.74
N THR A 65 -4.56 4.16 -12.83
CA THR A 65 -5.15 2.82 -12.92
C THR A 65 -4.41 1.85 -12.01
N TRP A 66 -5.06 0.76 -11.65
CA TRP A 66 -4.43 -0.30 -10.87
C TRP A 66 -3.22 -0.91 -11.58
N ALA A 67 -3.29 -1.07 -12.92
CA ALA A 67 -2.15 -1.49 -13.73
C ALA A 67 -0.97 -0.52 -13.62
N GLN A 68 -1.21 0.80 -13.67
CA GLN A 68 -0.16 1.81 -13.49
C GLN A 68 0.45 1.76 -12.09
N ALA A 69 -0.36 1.51 -11.05
CA ALA A 69 0.14 1.35 -9.69
C ALA A 69 1.06 0.12 -9.58
N LYS A 70 0.63 -1.03 -10.10
CA LYS A 70 1.45 -2.27 -10.16
C LYS A 70 2.76 -2.06 -10.91
N SER A 71 2.73 -1.42 -12.09
CA SER A 71 3.95 -1.12 -12.87
C SER A 71 4.92 -0.24 -12.09
N ARG A 72 4.43 0.83 -11.42
CA ARG A 72 5.29 1.68 -10.58
C ARG A 72 5.92 0.93 -9.42
N ILE A 73 5.16 0.06 -8.74
CA ILE A 73 5.70 -0.77 -7.67
C ILE A 73 6.81 -1.67 -8.23
N ARG A 74 6.56 -2.37 -9.33
CA ARG A 74 7.55 -3.25 -9.97
C ARG A 74 8.81 -2.50 -10.41
N GLU A 75 8.68 -1.29 -10.94
CA GLU A 75 9.80 -0.49 -11.43
C GLU A 75 10.65 0.13 -10.32
N ARG A 76 10.05 0.41 -9.15
CA ARG A 76 10.65 1.30 -8.13
C ARG A 76 10.88 0.65 -6.77
N VAL A 77 10.26 -0.50 -6.51
CA VAL A 77 10.37 -1.23 -5.25
C VAL A 77 10.70 -2.67 -5.57
N LEU A 78 11.96 -3.05 -5.34
CA LEU A 78 12.46 -4.39 -5.57
C LEU A 78 12.24 -5.26 -4.31
N PRO A 79 12.13 -6.59 -4.47
CA PRO A 79 12.17 -7.50 -3.32
C PRO A 79 13.39 -7.22 -2.44
N GLY A 80 13.16 -7.07 -1.14
CA GLY A 80 14.14 -6.67 -0.12
C GLY A 80 14.07 -5.19 0.29
N ASP A 81 13.56 -4.29 -0.57
CA ASP A 81 13.51 -2.85 -0.28
C ASP A 81 12.56 -2.52 0.88
N LEU A 82 11.55 -3.36 1.14
CA LEU A 82 10.61 -3.17 2.24
C LEU A 82 11.30 -3.24 3.61
N SER A 83 12.45 -3.89 3.73
CA SER A 83 13.23 -3.87 4.98
C SER A 83 13.63 -2.44 5.41
N GLY A 84 13.89 -1.55 4.44
CA GLY A 84 14.14 -0.14 4.65
C GLY A 84 12.85 0.68 4.68
N LEU A 85 12.00 0.54 3.66
CA LEU A 85 10.79 1.35 3.49
C LEU A 85 9.77 1.12 4.62
N CYS A 86 9.68 -0.11 5.13
CA CYS A 86 8.77 -0.50 6.19
C CYS A 86 9.46 -0.58 7.56
N ASN A 87 10.60 0.09 7.76
CA ASN A 87 11.29 0.06 9.06
C ASN A 87 10.35 0.50 10.20
N GLY A 88 10.23 -0.35 11.21
CA GLY A 88 9.32 -0.16 12.33
C GLY A 88 7.88 -0.56 12.05
N CYS A 89 7.49 -0.95 10.83
CA CYS A 89 6.15 -1.47 10.55
C CYS A 89 5.88 -2.77 11.31
N GLU A 90 4.68 -2.91 11.90
CA GLU A 90 4.31 -4.11 12.66
C GLU A 90 4.10 -5.33 11.75
N TRP A 91 3.87 -5.12 10.45
CA TRP A 91 3.58 -6.18 9.49
C TRP A 91 4.84 -6.70 8.81
N LEU A 92 5.94 -5.93 8.83
CA LEU A 92 7.21 -6.33 8.23
C LEU A 92 7.70 -7.67 8.78
N LYS A 93 7.59 -7.88 10.10
CA LYS A 93 7.97 -9.14 10.76
C LYS A 93 7.12 -10.35 10.36
N LEU A 94 5.95 -10.14 9.74
CA LEU A 94 5.08 -11.20 9.27
C LEU A 94 5.40 -11.60 7.81
N GLY A 95 6.23 -10.84 7.11
CA GLY A 95 6.64 -11.13 5.73
C GLY A 95 5.53 -11.00 4.66
N LEU A 96 4.32 -10.57 5.03
CA LEU A 96 3.16 -10.56 4.14
C LEU A 96 3.35 -9.64 2.93
N CYS A 97 3.88 -8.43 3.16
CA CYS A 97 4.12 -7.46 2.10
C CYS A 97 5.28 -7.89 1.19
N GLU A 98 6.31 -8.54 1.75
CA GLU A 98 7.45 -9.05 0.99
C GLU A 98 7.02 -10.17 0.04
N ALA A 99 6.28 -11.16 0.56
CA ALA A 99 5.75 -12.25 -0.26
C ALA A 99 4.85 -11.74 -1.41
N ALA A 100 3.99 -10.74 -1.13
CA ALA A 100 3.16 -10.13 -2.16
C ALA A 100 3.97 -9.35 -3.21
N LEU A 101 5.07 -8.72 -2.80
CA LEU A 101 5.98 -8.02 -3.72
C LEU A 101 6.71 -9.02 -4.61
N GLU A 102 7.23 -10.10 -4.04
CA GLU A 102 7.85 -11.20 -4.80
C GLU A 102 6.89 -11.78 -5.85
N GLU A 103 5.61 -12.02 -5.48
CA GLU A 103 4.58 -12.50 -6.41
C GLU A 103 4.31 -11.51 -7.55
N LEU A 104 4.25 -10.21 -7.25
CA LEU A 104 4.08 -9.16 -8.26
C LEU A 104 5.23 -9.13 -9.27
N HIS A 105 6.46 -9.39 -8.82
CA HIS A 105 7.66 -9.46 -9.67
C HIS A 105 7.76 -10.79 -10.44
N ALA A 106 7.23 -11.88 -9.89
CA ALA A 106 7.17 -13.17 -10.57
C ALA A 106 6.14 -13.22 -11.71
N THR A 107 5.16 -12.31 -11.68
CA THR A 107 4.15 -12.18 -12.73
C THR A 107 4.67 -11.21 -13.81
N PRO A 108 4.56 -11.56 -15.11
CA PRO A 108 4.98 -10.67 -16.21
C PRO A 108 4.35 -9.27 -16.20
#